data_AF-A0A834NUN8-F1
#
_entry.id   AF-A0A834NUN8-F1
#
_cell.length_a   1.000
_cell.length_b   1.000
_cell.length_c   1.000
_cell.angle_alpha   90.00
_cell.angle_beta   90.00
_cell.angle_gamma   90.00
#
_symmetry.space_group_name_H-M   'P 1'
#
loop_
_entity.id
_entity.type
_entity.pdbx_description
1 polymer ?
#
loop_
_entity_poly.entity_id
_entity_poly.type
_entity_poly.pdbx_seq_one_letter_code
_entity_poly.pdbx_strand_id
1 'polypeptide(L)'
;MENHKGRKKKKNQLLGKKRYLVTCPVKRGRNDNGQIDRKQVGGGERRKWRRETEKERKRKEENWAKEKKEQEEEEEEEEVEAE
;
A
#
# COMPACT_ATOMS: atom_id res chain seq x y z
N MET A 1 -10.57 -66.52 -20.02
CA MET A 1 -10.31 -65.80 -18.75
C MET A 1 -9.81 -64.41 -19.11
N GLU A 2 -10.60 -63.37 -18.87
CA GLU A 2 -10.10 -62.00 -18.72
C GLU A 2 -10.91 -61.33 -17.59
N ASN A 3 -10.25 -61.17 -16.44
CA ASN A 3 -10.80 -60.58 -15.23
C ASN A 3 -10.65 -59.05 -15.30
N HIS A 4 -11.56 -58.34 -15.97
CA HIS A 4 -11.59 -56.87 -15.86
C HIS A 4 -12.31 -56.46 -14.58
N LYS A 5 -11.57 -56.54 -13.46
CA LYS A 5 -11.96 -56.03 -12.15
C LYS A 5 -12.31 -54.54 -12.26
N GLY A 6 -13.50 -54.20 -11.77
CA GLY A 6 -14.09 -52.86 -11.83
C GLY A 6 -13.13 -51.74 -11.42
N ARG A 7 -12.97 -50.76 -12.32
CA ARG A 7 -12.18 -49.56 -12.09
C ARG A 7 -12.89 -48.66 -11.08
N LYS A 8 -12.54 -48.79 -9.79
CA LYS A 8 -13.02 -47.84 -8.76
C LYS A 8 -12.53 -46.44 -9.14
N LYS A 9 -13.46 -45.52 -9.42
CA LYS A 9 -13.15 -44.09 -9.56
C LYS A 9 -12.53 -43.63 -8.24
N LYS A 10 -11.23 -43.37 -8.20
CA LYS A 10 -10.64 -42.61 -7.09
C LYS A 10 -11.29 -41.23 -7.14
N LYS A 11 -12.08 -40.88 -6.12
CA LYS A 11 -12.47 -39.50 -5.88
C LYS A 11 -11.15 -38.77 -5.65
N ASN A 12 -10.66 -38.03 -6.65
CA ASN A 12 -9.57 -37.10 -6.42
C ASN A 12 -10.13 -36.07 -5.44
N GLN A 13 -9.92 -36.29 -4.14
CA GLN A 13 -10.01 -35.24 -3.16
C GLN A 13 -9.01 -34.20 -3.67
N LEU A 14 -9.51 -33.10 -4.23
CA LEU A 14 -8.72 -31.91 -4.48
C LEU A 14 -8.17 -31.50 -3.12
N LEU A 15 -7.02 -32.05 -2.73
CA LEU A 15 -6.16 -31.54 -1.66
C LEU A 15 -5.46 -30.28 -2.20
N GLY A 16 -6.29 -29.37 -2.69
CA GLY A 16 -5.97 -27.99 -2.97
C GLY A 16 -6.48 -27.13 -1.82
N LYS A 17 -6.38 -27.59 -0.56
CA LYS A 17 -6.14 -26.64 0.54
C LYS A 17 -4.78 -26.02 0.24
N LYS A 18 -4.77 -25.05 -0.69
CA LYS A 18 -3.69 -24.09 -0.79
C LYS A 18 -3.59 -23.55 0.61
N ARG A 19 -2.56 -24.01 1.34
CA ARG A 19 -1.99 -23.24 2.43
C ARG A 19 -1.54 -21.96 1.72
N TYR A 20 -2.45 -21.02 1.55
CA TYR A 20 -2.06 -19.65 1.34
C TYR A 20 -1.28 -19.36 2.61
N LEU A 21 0.04 -19.44 2.52
CA LEU A 21 0.89 -18.74 3.45
C LEU A 21 0.27 -17.35 3.48
N VAL A 22 -0.37 -17.02 4.60
CA VAL A 22 -0.81 -15.66 4.89
C VAL A 22 0.46 -14.87 5.22
N THR A 23 1.40 -14.87 4.29
CA THR A 23 2.31 -13.74 4.15
C THR A 23 1.43 -12.69 3.52
N CYS A 24 0.87 -11.77 4.32
CA CYS A 24 0.14 -10.61 3.81
C CYS A 24 0.90 -10.07 2.61
N PRO A 25 0.36 -10.18 1.38
CA PRO A 25 1.03 -9.62 0.23
C PRO A 25 0.95 -8.12 0.44
N VAL A 26 2.10 -7.49 0.71
CA VAL A 26 2.25 -6.04 0.48
C VAL A 26 1.70 -5.83 -0.93
N LYS A 27 0.63 -5.05 -1.09
CA LYS A 27 0.01 -4.76 -2.39
C LYS A 27 1.02 -4.00 -3.24
N ARG A 28 1.96 -4.73 -3.86
CA ARG A 28 3.05 -4.26 -4.72
C ARG A 28 2.49 -3.78 -6.06
N GLY A 29 1.60 -2.79 -6.02
CA GLY A 29 0.91 -2.27 -7.20
C GLY A 29 -0.20 -3.16 -7.75
N ARG A 30 -0.73 -4.10 -6.93
CA ARG A 30 -1.88 -4.94 -7.28
C ARG A 30 -3.17 -4.45 -6.62
N ASN A 31 -4.27 -4.45 -7.38
CA ASN A 31 -5.60 -4.15 -6.87
C ASN A 31 -6.26 -5.36 -6.17
N ASP A 32 -7.48 -5.19 -5.68
CA ASP A 32 -8.23 -6.22 -4.94
C ASP A 32 -8.60 -7.43 -5.83
N ASN A 33 -8.63 -7.24 -7.15
CA ASN A 33 -8.79 -8.30 -8.14
C ASN A 33 -7.45 -8.98 -8.50
N GLY A 34 -6.34 -8.54 -7.92
CA GLY A 34 -5.00 -9.09 -8.16
C GLY A 34 -4.32 -8.62 -9.45
N GLN A 35 -4.93 -7.71 -10.20
CA GLN A 35 -4.36 -7.12 -11.41
C GLN A 35 -3.32 -6.05 -11.06
N ILE A 36 -2.27 -5.92 -11.87
CA ILE A 36 -1.23 -4.91 -11.68
C ILE A 36 -1.72 -3.60 -12.28
N ASP A 37 -2.10 -2.66 -11.42
CA ASP A 37 -2.55 -1.32 -11.84
C ASP A 37 -1.40 -0.31 -11.86
N ARG A 38 -0.30 -0.57 -11.13
CA ARG A 38 0.90 0.28 -11.13
C ARG A 38 2.15 -0.54 -11.42
N LYS A 39 2.74 -0.31 -12.59
CA LYS A 39 3.86 -1.10 -13.15
C LYS A 39 5.20 -0.97 -12.38
N GLN A 40 5.35 -0.03 -11.44
CA GLN A 40 6.63 0.29 -10.78
C GLN A 40 6.58 0.28 -9.23
N VAL A 41 5.75 -0.56 -8.60
CA VAL A 41 5.60 -0.61 -7.12
C VAL A 41 6.25 -1.87 -6.50
N GLY A 42 7.04 -2.62 -7.26
CA GLY A 42 7.72 -3.84 -6.80
C GLY A 42 9.21 -3.62 -6.53
N GLY A 43 9.70 -4.10 -5.38
CA GLY A 43 11.16 -4.28 -5.14
C GLY A 43 11.82 -3.37 -4.10
N GLY A 44 11.08 -2.52 -3.39
CA GLY A 44 11.66 -1.61 -2.38
C GLY A 44 12.05 -2.27 -1.05
N GLU A 45 12.94 -1.59 -0.32
CA GLU A 45 13.33 -1.92 1.06
C GLU A 45 12.10 -2.10 1.97
N ARG A 46 12.16 -3.09 2.88
CA ARG A 46 11.06 -3.39 3.82
C ARG A 46 10.86 -2.24 4.81
N ARG A 47 9.97 -1.30 4.51
CA ARG A 47 9.59 -0.23 5.44
C ARG A 47 8.56 -0.73 6.45
N LYS A 48 8.76 -0.38 7.73
CA LYS A 48 7.72 -0.53 8.76
C LYS A 48 6.81 0.70 8.69
N TRP A 49 5.50 0.49 8.63
CA TRP A 49 4.53 1.57 8.83
C TRP A 49 4.72 2.11 10.26
N ARG A 50 5.18 3.36 10.37
CA ARG A 50 5.18 4.11 11.64
C ARG A 50 3.90 4.94 11.67
N ARG A 51 3.10 4.79 12.73
CA ARG A 51 2.00 5.73 12.99
C ARG A 51 2.64 7.02 13.50
N GLU A 52 2.46 8.11 12.77
CA GLU A 52 2.76 9.43 13.31
C GLU A 52 1.89 9.66 14.54
N THR A 53 2.51 10.15 15.61
CA THR A 53 1.75 10.44 16.83
C THR A 53 0.92 11.72 16.63
N GLU A 54 -0.21 11.85 17.32
CA GLU A 54 -1.04 13.06 17.23
C GLU A 54 -0.26 14.33 17.60
N LYS A 55 0.71 14.21 18.52
CA LYS A 55 1.65 15.28 18.89
C LYS A 55 2.56 15.70 17.73
N GLU A 56 3.01 14.74 16.93
CA GLU A 56 3.86 14.99 15.76
C GLU A 56 3.04 15.62 14.62
N ARG A 57 1.79 15.20 14.44
CA ARG A 57 0.87 15.81 13.46
C ARG A 57 0.58 17.27 13.80
N LYS A 58 0.26 17.57 15.07
CA LYS A 58 0.00 18.94 15.53
C LYS A 58 1.20 19.87 15.34
N ARG A 59 2.42 19.41 15.61
CA ARG A 59 3.63 20.20 15.33
C ARG A 59 3.83 20.50 13.85
N LYS A 60 3.53 19.54 12.97
CA LYS A 60 3.59 19.77 11.51
C LYS A 60 2.52 20.77 11.05
N GLU A 61 1.31 20.67 11.58
CA GLU A 61 0.22 21.61 11.31
C GLU A 61 0.57 23.04 11.79
N GLU A 62 1.14 23.17 12.99
CA GLU A 62 1.60 24.46 13.54
C GLU A 62 2.74 25.08 12.72
N ASN A 63 3.70 24.27 12.26
CA ASN A 63 4.81 24.77 11.44
C ASN A 63 4.32 25.24 10.06
N TRP A 64 3.40 24.49 9.43
CA TRP A 64 2.84 24.87 8.14
C TRP A 64 2.02 26.17 8.22
N ALA A 65 1.31 26.38 9.33
CA ALA A 65 0.59 27.63 9.56
C ALA A 65 1.53 28.85 9.71
N LYS A 66 2.72 28.64 10.27
CA LYS A 66 3.73 29.71 10.41
C LYS A 66 4.40 30.03 9.07
N GLU A 67 4.81 29.00 8.32
CA GLU A 67 5.43 29.16 7.00
C GLU A 67 4.50 29.89 6.03
N LYS A 68 3.20 29.57 6.05
CA LYS A 68 2.22 30.27 5.20
C LYS A 68 2.06 31.75 5.57
N LYS A 69 2.10 32.08 6.87
CA LYS A 69 1.98 33.46 7.34
C LYS A 69 3.22 34.29 7.00
N GLU A 70 4.40 33.68 7.06
CA GLU A 70 5.67 34.30 6.68
C GLU A 70 5.71 34.60 5.17
N GLN A 71 5.18 33.69 4.33
CA GLN A 71 5.05 33.94 2.89
C GLN A 71 4.06 35.07 2.55
N GLU A 72 2.95 35.17 3.28
CA GLU A 72 1.96 36.24 3.08
C GLU A 72 2.52 37.61 3.48
N GLU A 73 3.33 37.66 4.56
CA GLU A 73 4.04 38.88 4.97
C GLU A 73 5.14 39.28 3.97
N GLU A 74 5.88 38.31 3.40
CA GLU A 74 6.90 38.58 2.36
C GLU A 74 6.27 39.08 1.05
N GLU A 75 5.11 38.54 0.65
CA GLU A 75 4.37 38.99 -0.55
C GLU A 75 3.77 40.40 -0.35
N GLU A 76 3.27 40.73 0.86
CA GLU A 76 2.80 42.08 1.19
C GLU A 76 3.93 43.11 1.19
N GLU A 77 5.13 42.74 1.67
CA GLU A 77 6.32 43.61 1.60
C GLU A 77 6.79 43.85 0.16
N GLU A 78 6.74 42.84 -0.73
CA GLU A 78 7.11 42.97 -2.14
C GLU A 78 6.09 43.81 -2.94
N GLU A 79 4.78 43.70 -2.66
CA GLU A 79 3.75 44.52 -3.30
C GLU A 79 3.89 46.01 -2.91
N VAL A 80 4.27 46.31 -1.67
CA VAL A 80 4.47 47.69 -1.18
C VAL A 80 5.75 48.33 -1.71
N GLU A 81 6.82 47.58 -2.01
CA GLU A 81 8.05 48.13 -2.62
C GLU A 81 7.87 48.44 -4.12
N ALA A 82 6.91 47.78 -4.78
CA ALA A 82 6.66 47.93 -6.22
C ALA A 82 5.65 49.03 -6.60
N GLU A 83 4.86 49.58 -5.65
CA GLU A 83 3.90 50.68 -5.85
C GLU A 83 4.52 52.08 -5.59
#